data_AF-A0A8B6GLK2-F1
#
_entry.id   AF-A0A8B6GLK2-F1
#
_cell.length_a   1.000
_cell.length_b   1.000
_cell.length_c   1.000
_cell.angle_alpha   90.00
_cell.angle_beta   90.00
_cell.angle_gamma   90.00
#
_symmetry.space_group_name_H-M   'P 1'
#
loop_
_entity.id
_entity.type
_entity.pdbx_description
1 polymer ?
#
loop_
_entity_poly.entity_id
_entity_poly.type
_entity_poly.pdbx_seq_one_letter_code
_entity_poly.pdbx_strand_id
1 'polypeptide(L)' 'MREDDTEPVPYQIGEVFVSFTTDGVGEMLEKAKATLEEEIKTIENQAEFHKKILQDLKVELYAKFGNEINLEAEDDS' A
#
# COMPACT_ATOMS: atom_id res chain seq x y z
N MET A 1 13.77 26.60 26.71
CA MET A 1 13.65 25.96 25.39
C MET A 1 15.06 25.82 24.87
N ARG A 2 15.48 24.60 24.50
CA ARG A 2 16.83 24.37 23.97
C ARG A 2 16.88 24.95 22.56
N GLU A 3 17.97 25.67 22.24
CA GLU A 3 18.16 26.32 20.94
C GLU A 3 18.13 25.32 19.75
N ASP A 4 18.37 24.04 20.03
CA ASP A 4 18.30 22.95 19.04
C ASP A 4 16.90 22.73 18.43
N ASP A 5 15.80 23.10 19.10
CA ASP A 5 14.43 22.94 18.56
C ASP A 5 14.04 24.06 17.56
N THR A 6 14.91 25.04 17.36
CA THR A 6 14.66 26.17 16.44
C THR A 6 15.46 26.11 15.15
N GLU A 7 16.43 25.21 15.03
CA GLU A 7 17.21 25.08 13.79
C GLU A 7 16.38 24.39 12.70
N PRO A 8 16.23 25.03 11.52
CA PRO A 8 15.43 24.44 10.46
C PRO A 8 16.14 23.24 9.81
N VAL A 9 15.42 22.13 9.73
CA VAL A 9 15.85 20.88 9.11
C VAL A 9 15.37 20.82 7.65
N PRO A 10 16.23 20.43 6.69
CA PRO A 10 15.81 20.26 5.30
C PRO A 10 14.94 19.01 5.13
N TYR A 11 13.73 19.19 4.60
CA TYR A 11 12.81 18.12 4.23
C TYR A 11 12.71 18.02 2.70
N GLN A 12 12.80 16.79 2.17
CA GLN A 12 12.78 16.56 0.72
C GLN A 12 11.35 16.36 0.21
N ILE A 13 10.97 17.12 -0.82
CA ILE A 13 9.70 16.97 -1.54
C ILE A 13 10.03 16.83 -3.03
N GLY A 14 9.91 15.60 -3.55
CA GLY A 14 10.35 15.28 -4.91
C GLY A 14 11.85 15.53 -5.08
N GLU A 15 12.22 16.48 -5.93
CA GLU A 15 13.62 16.85 -6.23
C GLU A 15 14.09 18.11 -5.47
N VAL A 16 13.23 18.71 -4.63
CA VAL A 16 13.53 19.97 -3.95
C VAL A 16 13.61 19.76 -2.43
N PHE A 17 14.51 20.48 -1.77
CA PHE A 17 14.60 20.55 -0.31
C PHE A 17 13.97 21.83 0.21
N VAL A 18 13.11 21.71 1.22
CA VAL A 18 12.45 22.83 1.89
C VAL A 18 12.79 22.76 3.38
N SER A 19 13.24 23.89 3.93
CA SER A 19 13.59 24.01 5.35
C SER A 19 12.34 24.17 6.21
N PHE A 20 12.17 23.29 7.19
CA PHE A 20 11.09 23.32 8.18
C PHE A 20 11.65 23.29 9.59
N THR A 21 10.89 23.73 10.59
CA THR A 21 11.23 23.48 12.00
C THR A 21 11.20 21.98 12.30
N THR A 22 11.92 21.54 13.34
CA THR A 22 11.94 20.14 13.78
C THR A 22 10.54 19.58 14.02
N ASP A 23 9.68 20.35 14.70
CA ASP A 23 8.26 19.98 14.94
C ASP A 23 7.48 19.85 13.62
N GLY A 24 7.66 20.79 12.69
CA GLY A 24 6.99 20.77 11.39
C GLY A 24 7.40 19.58 10.52
N VAL A 25 8.68 19.18 10.58
CA VAL A 25 9.15 17.94 9.93
C VAL A 25 8.52 16.71 10.57
N GLY A 26 8.43 16.67 11.90
CA GLY A 26 7.79 15.58 12.63
C GLY A 26 6.34 15.36 12.19
N GLU A 27 5.54 16.43 12.12
CA GLU A 27 4.15 16.36 11.65
C GLU A 27 4.05 15.88 10.19
N MET A 28 4.92 16.36 9.31
CA MET A 28 4.93 15.96 7.90
C MET A 28 5.31 14.48 7.72
N LEU A 29 6.27 13.98 8.50
CA LEU A 29 6.66 12.57 8.50
C LEU A 29 5.53 11.66 9.00
N GLU A 30 4.89 12.02 10.11
CA GLU A 30 3.76 11.25 10.64
C GLU A 30 2.59 11.22 9.66
N LYS A 31 2.28 12.36 9.02
CA LYS A 31 1.26 12.41 7.98
C LYS A 31 1.61 11.54 6.77
N ALA A 32 2.86 11.62 6.28
CA ALA A 32 3.31 10.81 5.16
C ALA A 32 3.24 9.31 5.48
N LYS A 33 3.64 8.92 6.69
CA LYS A 33 3.54 7.55 7.19
C LYS A 33 2.09 7.07 7.22
N ALA A 34 1.17 7.87 7.78
CA ALA A 34 -0.25 7.52 7.85
C ALA A 34 -0.87 7.35 6.45
N THR A 35 -0.53 8.21 5.49
CA THR A 35 -0.97 8.07 4.10
C THR A 35 -0.46 6.77 3.47
N LEU A 36 0.83 6.45 3.64
CA LEU A 36 1.40 5.21 3.11
C LEU A 36 0.76 3.96 3.74
N GLU A 37 0.48 3.98 5.05
CA GLU A 37 -0.22 2.88 5.72
C GLU A 37 -1.65 2.67 5.18
N GLU A 38 -2.35 3.75 4.82
CA GLU A 38 -3.68 3.67 4.20
C GLU A 38 -3.61 3.15 2.76
N GLU A 39 -2.61 3.57 1.99
CA GLU A 39 -2.37 3.06 0.63
C GLU A 39 -2.04 1.56 0.64
N ILE A 40 -1.18 1.11 1.56
CA ILE A 40 -0.87 -0.32 1.74
C ILE A 40 -2.14 -1.11 2.00
N LYS A 41 -2.95 -0.69 2.98
CA LYS A 41 -4.23 -1.36 3.30
C LYS A 41 -5.18 -1.40 2.12
N THR A 42 -5.22 -0.32 1.34
CA THR A 42 -6.07 -0.25 0.14
C THR A 42 -5.63 -1.28 -0.90
N ILE A 43 -4.32 -1.39 -1.15
CA ILE A 43 -3.75 -2.35 -2.10
C ILE A 43 -3.98 -3.78 -1.62
N GLU A 44 -3.78 -4.06 -0.33
CA GLU A 44 -4.03 -5.39 0.26
C GLU A 44 -5.50 -5.80 0.09
N ASN A 45 -6.43 -4.90 0.39
CA ASN A 45 -7.87 -5.15 0.21
C ASN A 45 -8.23 -5.41 -1.25
N GLN A 46 -7.62 -4.69 -2.20
CA GLN A 46 -7.83 -4.92 -3.64
C GLN A 46 -7.30 -6.29 -4.07
N ALA A 47 -6.12 -6.70 -3.58
CA ALA A 47 -5.55 -8.01 -3.86
C ALA A 47 -6.45 -9.14 -3.34
N GLU A 48 -6.96 -9.02 -2.12
CA GLU A 48 -7.89 -9.99 -1.54
C GLU A 48 -9.22 -10.05 -2.33
N PHE A 49 -9.75 -8.89 -2.73
CA PHE A 49 -10.95 -8.81 -3.56
C PHE A 49 -10.76 -9.53 -4.92
N HIS A 50 -9.65 -9.28 -5.61
CA HIS A 50 -9.34 -9.98 -6.87
C HIS A 50 -9.16 -11.48 -6.68
N LYS A 51 -8.46 -11.90 -5.61
CA LYS A 51 -8.30 -13.31 -5.27
C LYS A 51 -9.64 -14.00 -5.05
N LYS A 52 -10.57 -13.33 -4.37
CA LYS A 52 -11.94 -13.85 -4.18
C LYS A 52 -12.69 -13.98 -5.49
N ILE A 53 -12.65 -12.97 -6.37
CA ILE A 53 -13.27 -13.06 -7.70
C ILE A 53 -12.72 -14.24 -8.50
N LEU A 54 -11.40 -14.44 -8.49
CA LEU A 54 -10.76 -15.55 -9.20
C LEU A 54 -11.21 -16.91 -8.65
N GLN A 55 -11.31 -17.04 -7.33
CA GLN A 55 -11.83 -18.25 -6.69
C GLN A 55 -13.28 -18.52 -7.08
N ASP A 56 -14.16 -17.51 -6.99
CA ASP A 56 -15.56 -17.63 -7.36
C ASP A 56 -15.70 -18.02 -8.85
N LEU A 57 -14.92 -17.38 -9.73
CA LEU A 57 -14.90 -17.70 -11.15
C LEU A 57 -14.39 -19.13 -11.43
N LYS A 58 -13.36 -19.58 -10.73
CA LYS A 58 -12.85 -20.97 -10.83
C LYS A 58 -13.95 -21.97 -10.50
N VAL A 59 -14.71 -21.72 -9.42
CA VAL A 59 -15.86 -22.56 -9.04
C VAL A 59 -16.94 -22.56 -10.14
N GLU A 60 -17.30 -21.40 -10.69
CA GLU A 60 -18.29 -21.32 -11.77
C GLU A 60 -17.84 -22.07 -13.03
N LEU A 61 -16.57 -21.95 -13.40
CA LEU A 61 -16.00 -22.64 -14.56
C LEU A 61 -16.00 -24.15 -14.37
N TYR A 62 -15.58 -24.65 -13.20
CA TYR A 62 -15.66 -26.08 -12.89
C TYR A 62 -17.10 -26.59 -12.83
N ALA A 63 -18.05 -25.81 -12.32
CA ALA A 63 -19.46 -26.19 -12.33
C ALA A 63 -20.02 -26.31 -13.77
N LYS A 64 -19.53 -25.48 -14.70
CA LYS A 64 -20.01 -25.43 -16.09
C LYS A 64 -19.31 -26.43 -17.02
N PHE A 65 -18.01 -26.61 -16.86
CA PHE A 65 -17.17 -27.40 -17.78
C PHE A 65 -16.63 -28.69 -17.15
N GLY A 66 -16.81 -28.90 -15.85
CA GLY A 66 -16.36 -30.11 -15.15
C GLY A 66 -14.85 -30.32 -15.28
N ASN A 67 -14.45 -31.59 -15.43
CA ASN A 67 -13.04 -31.99 -15.53
C ASN A 67 -12.46 -31.83 -16.95
N GLU A 68 -13.19 -31.22 -17.89
CA GLU A 68 -12.68 -30.96 -19.25
C GLU A 68 -11.65 -29.82 -19.29
N ILE A 69 -11.55 -29.04 -18.20
CA ILE A 69 -10.59 -27.95 -18.03
C ILE A 69 -9.67 -28.19 -16.82
N ASN A 70 -8.41 -27.75 -16.92
CA ASN A 70 -7.45 -27.77 -15.81
C ASN A 70 -7.01 -26.34 -15.46
N LEU A 71 -7.52 -25.80 -14.35
CA LEU A 71 -7.25 -24.44 -13.87
C LEU A 71 -6.31 -24.42 -12.64
N GLU A 72 -5.75 -25.55 -12.23
CA GLU A 72 -4.91 -25.69 -11.03
C GLU A 72 -3.43 -25.28 -11.23
N ALA A 73 -3.03 -24.87 -12.43
CA ALA A 73 -1.62 -24.61 -12.75
C ALA A 73 -1.02 -23.33 -12.11
N GLU A 74 -1.85 -22.48 -11.50
CA GLU A 74 -1.42 -21.15 -10.99
C GLU A 74 -1.40 -21.02 -9.45
N ASP A 75 -1.83 -22.04 -8.70
CA ASP A 75 -1.97 -21.93 -7.22
C ASP A 75 -0.71 -22.36 -6.42
N ASP A 76 0.38 -22.81 -7.07
CA ASP A 76 1.59 -23.40 -6.42
C ASP A 76 2.91 -22.67 -6.69
N SER A 77 2.94 -21.33 -6.80
CA SER A 77 4.22 -20.57 -6.91
C SER A 77 4.26 -19.28 -6.09
#